data_AF-A0A848FHJ2-F1
#
_entry.id   AF-A0A848FHJ2-F1
#
_cell.length_a   1.000
_cell.length_b   1.000
_cell.length_c   1.000
_cell.angle_alpha   90.00
_cell.angle_beta   90.00
_cell.angle_gamma   90.00
#
_symmetry.space_group_name_H-M   'P 1'
#
loop_
_entity.id
_entity.type
_entity.pdbx_description
1 polymer ?
#
loop_
_entity_poly.entity_id
_entity_poly.type
_entity_poly.pdbx_seq_one_letter_code
_entity_poly.pdbx_strand_id
1 'polypeptide(L)'
;MAKVKIALTKMRCLDETSEPSSSDEPYVLVFAAKLQTVGGVVVIPSAQTVMYGPWSDVDAGELVTTNRIDFGPPLKILPPKNFWGISGNAEELSKLDDAIFIAAVMENDDAEAGGIRAGTHAQMFAAITSYANAGMSRATMVSKLKQDMRDILTGVTVTGIPSSDDLVNITEVRFASDALQKVSSAVQVKTIELSGDGGKYRLRFEMSKG
;
A
#
# COMPACT_ATOMS: atom_id res chain seq x y z
N MET A 1 6.18 17.93 15.83
CA MET A 1 5.58 16.76 15.17
C MET A 1 6.43 16.41 13.95
N ALA A 2 6.67 15.12 13.69
CA ALA A 2 7.60 14.72 12.65
C ALA A 2 6.90 14.72 11.28
N LYS A 3 7.46 15.43 10.30
CA LYS A 3 7.16 15.17 8.89
C LYS A 3 7.91 13.91 8.50
N VAL A 4 7.19 12.96 7.93
CA VAL A 4 7.76 11.67 7.53
C VAL A 4 7.41 11.35 6.09
N LYS A 5 8.24 10.55 5.44
CA LYS A 5 7.93 9.86 4.20
C LYS A 5 7.81 8.39 4.52
N ILE A 6 6.82 7.72 3.93
CA ILE A 6 6.62 6.28 4.08
C ILE A 6 6.44 5.68 2.68
N ALA A 7 7.26 4.69 2.37
CA ALA A 7 7.22 4.03 1.06
C ALA A 7 7.49 2.53 1.18
N LEU A 8 6.93 1.77 0.25
CA LEU A 8 7.49 0.46 -0.09
C LEU A 8 8.81 0.70 -0.80
N THR A 9 9.87 0.04 -0.36
CA THR A 9 11.23 0.24 -0.91
C THR A 9 11.72 -0.97 -1.69
N LYS A 10 11.31 -2.16 -1.25
CA LYS A 10 11.70 -3.44 -1.83
C LYS A 10 10.59 -4.45 -1.67
N MET A 11 10.55 -5.41 -2.58
CA MET A 11 9.79 -6.64 -2.45
C MET A 11 10.70 -7.80 -2.84
N ARG A 12 10.59 -8.91 -2.12
CA ARG A 12 11.28 -10.16 -2.47
C ARG A 12 10.24 -11.22 -2.75
N CYS A 13 10.34 -11.89 -3.90
CA CYS A 13 9.61 -13.12 -4.14
C CYS A 13 10.27 -14.24 -3.31
N LEU A 14 9.50 -14.90 -2.47
CA LEU A 14 9.94 -16.01 -1.62
C LEU A 14 9.53 -17.35 -2.23
N ASP A 15 8.39 -17.39 -2.90
CA ASP A 15 7.83 -18.53 -3.61
C ASP A 15 7.02 -17.95 -4.77
N GLU A 16 7.29 -18.42 -5.98
CA GLU A 16 6.58 -18.00 -7.19
C GLU A 16 5.29 -18.81 -7.36
N THR A 17 4.33 -18.29 -8.13
CA THR A 17 3.14 -19.08 -8.46
C THR A 17 3.55 -20.35 -9.22
N SER A 18 2.88 -21.48 -8.95
CA SER A 18 3.30 -22.79 -9.47
C SER A 18 2.96 -23.03 -10.95
N GLU A 19 3.03 -22.00 -11.78
CA GLU A 19 2.78 -22.11 -13.21
C GLU A 19 4.05 -22.53 -13.96
N PRO A 20 4.04 -23.60 -14.77
CA PRO A 20 5.26 -24.23 -15.30
C PRO A 20 6.15 -23.37 -16.23
N SER A 21 5.76 -22.13 -16.56
CA SER A 21 6.50 -21.29 -17.52
C SER A 21 6.27 -19.77 -17.41
N SER A 22 5.53 -19.29 -16.42
CA SER A 22 5.25 -17.86 -16.22
C SER A 22 5.97 -17.40 -14.97
N SER A 23 6.97 -16.54 -15.13
CA SER A 23 7.49 -15.75 -14.03
C SER A 23 6.40 -14.79 -13.55
N ASP A 24 6.38 -14.49 -12.25
CA ASP A 24 5.34 -13.67 -11.66
C ASP A 24 5.44 -12.20 -12.14
N GLU A 25 4.29 -11.53 -12.27
CA GLU A 25 4.21 -10.09 -12.54
C GLU A 25 3.57 -9.32 -11.36
N PRO A 26 4.19 -9.30 -10.18
CA PRO A 26 3.54 -8.79 -8.99
C PRO A 26 3.42 -7.28 -9.00
N TYR A 27 2.43 -6.75 -8.30
CA TYR A 27 2.35 -5.33 -7.92
C TYR A 27 1.78 -5.17 -6.51
N VAL A 28 2.07 -4.00 -5.91
CA VAL A 28 1.59 -3.67 -4.56
C VAL A 28 0.76 -2.41 -4.59
N LEU A 29 -0.48 -2.51 -4.09
CA LEU A 29 -1.34 -1.36 -3.82
C LEU A 29 -1.27 -1.01 -2.35
N VAL A 30 -1.05 0.28 -2.04
CA VAL A 30 -1.10 0.81 -0.68
C VAL A 30 -2.12 1.93 -0.61
N PHE A 31 -3.22 1.70 0.10
CA PHE A 31 -4.17 2.72 0.50
C PHE A 31 -3.73 3.33 1.84
N ALA A 32 -3.56 4.64 1.87
CA ALA A 32 -3.20 5.39 3.06
C ALA A 32 -4.26 6.46 3.35
N ALA A 33 -4.78 6.49 4.57
CA ALA A 33 -5.75 7.48 5.01
C ALA A 33 -5.31 8.16 6.30
N LYS A 34 -5.51 9.48 6.37
CA LYS A 34 -5.28 10.30 7.55
C LYS A 34 -6.56 10.35 8.38
N LEU A 35 -6.43 10.12 9.67
CA LEU A 35 -7.50 10.21 10.64
C LEU A 35 -7.27 11.45 11.49
N GLN A 36 -8.33 12.22 11.72
CA GLN A 36 -8.28 13.37 12.62
C GLN A 36 -9.51 13.36 13.50
N THR A 37 -9.33 13.55 14.81
CA THR A 37 -10.47 13.71 15.72
C THR A 37 -10.79 15.19 15.89
N VAL A 38 -12.01 15.59 15.54
CA VAL A 38 -12.51 16.97 15.68
C VAL A 38 -13.80 16.91 16.50
N GLY A 39 -13.82 17.55 17.67
CA GLY A 39 -15.01 17.55 18.55
C GLY A 39 -15.47 16.15 18.99
N GLY A 40 -14.55 15.18 19.11
CA GLY A 40 -14.87 13.79 19.44
C GLY A 40 -15.30 12.91 18.26
N VAL A 41 -15.38 13.48 17.05
CA VAL A 41 -15.73 12.75 15.81
C VAL A 41 -14.47 12.53 14.99
N VAL A 42 -14.29 11.32 14.46
CA VAL A 42 -13.21 11.03 13.51
C VAL A 42 -13.64 11.54 12.13
N VAL A 43 -12.77 12.31 11.50
CA VAL A 43 -12.89 12.73 10.10
C VAL A 43 -11.71 12.21 9.30
N ILE A 44 -11.87 12.12 7.98
CA ILE A 44 -10.84 11.68 7.03
C ILE A 44 -10.45 12.88 6.15
N PRO A 45 -9.47 13.71 6.56
CA PRO A 45 -9.10 14.91 5.79
C PRO A 45 -8.52 14.56 4.43
N SER A 46 -7.90 13.38 4.33
CA SER A 46 -7.19 12.95 3.14
C SER A 46 -6.96 11.45 3.09
N ALA A 47 -6.92 10.92 1.88
CA ALA A 47 -6.42 9.59 1.59
C ALA A 47 -5.74 9.56 0.22
N GLN A 48 -4.92 8.55 -0.03
CA GLN A 48 -4.35 8.27 -1.34
C GLN A 48 -4.11 6.77 -1.54
N THR A 49 -4.09 6.35 -2.80
CA THR A 49 -3.65 4.99 -3.18
C THR A 49 -2.44 5.09 -4.09
N VAL A 50 -1.36 4.43 -3.68
CA VAL A 50 -0.12 4.31 -4.44
C VAL A 50 0.03 2.87 -4.90
N MET A 51 0.47 2.72 -6.15
CA MET A 51 0.86 1.44 -6.73
C MET A 51 2.38 1.41 -6.88
N TYR A 52 2.97 0.26 -6.57
CA TYR A 52 4.36 -0.08 -6.83
C TYR A 52 4.40 -1.28 -7.78
N GLY A 53 5.32 -1.26 -8.74
CA GLY A 53 5.28 -2.17 -9.87
C GLY A 53 4.35 -1.65 -11.00
N PRO A 54 3.77 -2.54 -11.83
CA PRO A 54 4.06 -3.97 -11.86
C PRO A 54 5.53 -4.23 -12.14
N TRP A 55 6.05 -5.29 -11.55
CA TRP A 55 7.32 -5.87 -11.96
C TRP A 55 7.02 -6.98 -12.96
N SER A 56 7.95 -7.24 -13.85
CA SER A 56 7.86 -8.34 -14.81
C SER A 56 8.97 -9.33 -14.54
N ASP A 57 8.71 -10.59 -14.90
CA ASP A 57 9.66 -11.68 -14.82
C ASP A 57 10.28 -11.88 -13.42
N VAL A 58 9.46 -11.82 -12.35
CA VAL A 58 9.95 -11.94 -10.98
C VAL A 58 9.99 -13.40 -10.53
N ASP A 59 11.19 -13.97 -10.50
CA ASP A 59 11.38 -15.38 -10.11
C ASP A 59 11.52 -15.56 -8.58
N ALA A 60 11.32 -16.80 -8.11
CA ALA A 60 11.54 -17.17 -6.73
C ALA A 60 12.95 -16.79 -6.22
N GLY A 61 12.99 -16.03 -5.12
CA GLY A 61 14.23 -15.55 -4.51
C GLY A 61 14.68 -14.18 -5.00
N GLU A 62 14.09 -13.64 -6.06
CA GLU A 62 14.46 -12.32 -6.58
C GLU A 62 14.06 -11.16 -5.68
N LEU A 63 14.80 -10.06 -5.79
CA LEU A 63 14.59 -8.84 -5.03
C LEU A 63 14.39 -7.66 -5.99
N VAL A 64 13.16 -7.16 -6.04
CA VAL A 64 12.82 -5.97 -6.82
C VAL A 64 12.87 -4.72 -5.94
N THR A 65 13.21 -3.59 -6.57
CA THR A 65 13.24 -2.27 -5.91
C THR A 65 12.17 -1.35 -6.49
N THR A 66 11.74 -0.38 -5.71
CA THR A 66 10.70 0.59 -6.10
C THR A 66 11.28 1.94 -6.51
N ASN A 67 12.60 2.04 -6.67
CA ASN A 67 13.25 3.21 -7.23
C ASN A 67 12.70 3.47 -8.64
N ARG A 68 12.45 4.74 -8.95
CA ARG A 68 11.91 5.14 -10.25
C ARG A 68 13.03 5.69 -11.11
N ILE A 69 12.95 5.52 -12.41
CA ILE A 69 13.94 6.06 -13.36
C ILE A 69 13.31 7.25 -14.08
N ASP A 70 13.99 8.39 -14.03
CA ASP A 70 13.72 9.54 -14.89
C ASP A 70 14.71 9.49 -16.06
N PHE A 71 14.19 9.21 -17.25
CA PHE A 71 14.95 9.05 -18.50
C PHE A 71 15.31 10.38 -19.16
N GLY A 72 15.11 11.52 -18.49
CA GLY A 72 15.63 12.81 -18.95
C GLY A 72 17.16 12.83 -19.01
N PRO A 73 17.79 13.77 -19.74
CA PRO A 73 19.22 14.04 -19.63
C PRO A 73 19.49 15.03 -18.47
N PRO A 74 20.26 14.66 -17.42
CA PRO A 74 20.88 13.36 -17.15
C PRO A 74 19.90 12.35 -16.55
N LEU A 75 20.17 11.05 -16.78
CA LEU A 75 19.39 9.96 -16.19
C LEU A 75 19.45 10.05 -14.67
N LYS A 76 18.29 9.95 -14.01
CA LYS A 76 18.18 10.03 -12.54
C LYS A 76 17.45 8.84 -11.97
N ILE A 77 18.02 8.27 -10.90
CA ILE A 77 17.31 7.32 -10.04
C ILE A 77 16.60 8.12 -8.96
N LEU A 78 15.28 8.14 -9.03
CA LEU A 78 14.40 8.80 -8.08
C LEU A 78 14.08 7.87 -6.91
N PRO A 79 13.84 8.43 -5.70
CA PRO A 79 13.41 7.63 -4.57
C PRO A 79 12.04 6.98 -4.84
N PRO A 80 11.74 5.89 -4.11
CA PRO A 80 10.43 5.29 -4.09
C PRO A 80 9.31 6.31 -3.89
N LYS A 81 8.18 6.10 -4.54
CA LYS A 81 7.00 6.96 -4.36
C LYS A 81 6.56 6.90 -2.90
N ASN A 82 6.40 8.04 -2.27
CA ASN A 82 5.86 8.15 -0.92
C ASN A 82 4.34 7.93 -0.94
N PHE A 83 3.82 7.03 -0.11
CA PHE A 83 2.38 6.84 0.07
C PHE A 83 1.83 7.56 1.30
N TRP A 84 2.66 8.25 2.08
CA TRP A 84 2.20 9.11 3.18
C TRP A 84 2.32 10.59 2.83
N GLY A 85 1.19 11.20 2.51
CA GLY A 85 1.08 12.58 2.07
C GLY A 85 0.58 12.71 0.65
N ILE A 86 -0.56 13.38 0.45
CA ILE A 86 -1.38 13.35 -0.79
C ILE A 86 -0.60 13.78 -2.04
N SER A 87 0.41 14.63 -1.87
CA SER A 87 1.24 15.14 -2.96
C SER A 87 2.54 14.35 -3.19
N GLY A 88 2.71 13.21 -2.51
CA GLY A 88 3.97 12.47 -2.45
C GLY A 88 5.07 13.19 -1.63
N ASN A 89 4.77 14.36 -1.08
CA ASN A 89 5.66 15.07 -0.15
C ASN A 89 5.53 14.51 1.26
N ALA A 90 6.55 14.75 2.09
CA ALA A 90 6.50 14.37 3.49
C ALA A 90 5.33 15.06 4.19
N GLU A 91 4.57 14.30 4.97
CA GLU A 91 3.44 14.80 5.74
C GLU A 91 3.63 14.50 7.23
N GLU A 92 3.03 15.35 8.05
CA GLU A 92 3.03 15.23 9.50
C GLU A 92 2.26 13.99 9.97
N LEU A 93 2.89 13.19 10.83
CA LEU A 93 2.25 12.06 11.51
C LEU A 93 2.54 12.14 13.01
N SER A 94 1.52 12.50 13.78
CA SER A 94 1.67 12.77 15.22
C SER A 94 1.62 11.51 16.06
N LYS A 95 0.68 10.61 15.73
CA LYS A 95 0.58 9.26 16.29
C LYS A 95 0.40 8.28 15.16
N LEU A 96 0.90 7.04 15.32
CA LEU A 96 0.67 5.99 14.34
C LEU A 96 -0.82 5.66 14.16
N ASP A 97 -1.64 5.90 15.20
CA ASP A 97 -3.08 5.67 15.15
C ASP A 97 -3.86 6.79 14.44
N ASP A 98 -3.20 7.92 14.13
CA ASP A 98 -3.77 9.01 13.31
C ASP A 98 -3.69 8.68 11.80
N ALA A 99 -3.30 7.46 11.45
CA ALA A 99 -3.28 6.96 10.08
C ALA A 99 -3.70 5.49 10.00
N ILE A 100 -4.24 5.09 8.84
CA ILE A 100 -4.46 3.70 8.46
C ILE A 100 -3.76 3.45 7.12
N PHE A 101 -2.96 2.39 7.05
CA PHE A 101 -2.27 1.93 5.85
C PHE A 101 -2.68 0.50 5.55
N ILE A 102 -3.37 0.26 4.45
CA ILE A 102 -3.73 -1.08 3.97
C ILE A 102 -2.92 -1.37 2.72
N ALA A 103 -2.21 -2.49 2.70
CA ALA A 103 -1.43 -2.95 1.56
C ALA A 103 -2.00 -4.27 1.02
N ALA A 104 -2.06 -4.39 -0.29
CA ALA A 104 -2.38 -5.62 -1.01
C ALA A 104 -1.27 -5.96 -2.00
N VAL A 105 -0.99 -7.25 -2.15
CA VAL A 105 -0.15 -7.80 -3.24
C VAL A 105 -1.09 -8.50 -4.22
N MET A 106 -0.87 -8.24 -5.50
CA MET A 106 -1.62 -8.79 -6.63
C MET A 106 -0.62 -9.35 -7.64
N GLU A 107 -1.00 -10.41 -8.35
CA GLU A 107 -0.31 -10.87 -9.56
C GLU A 107 -1.02 -10.30 -10.80
N ASN A 108 -0.27 -9.63 -11.67
CA ASN A 108 -0.80 -9.05 -12.89
C ASN A 108 -0.82 -10.08 -14.02
N ASP A 109 -1.99 -10.45 -14.51
CA ASP A 109 -2.07 -11.42 -15.63
C ASP A 109 -2.33 -10.73 -16.97
N ASP A 110 -3.09 -9.63 -16.96
CA ASP A 110 -3.50 -8.92 -18.20
C ASP A 110 -4.14 -7.52 -17.94
N ALA A 111 -4.16 -7.02 -16.70
CA ALA A 111 -4.94 -5.82 -16.38
C ALA A 111 -4.19 -4.50 -16.61
N GLU A 112 -4.94 -3.47 -17.04
CA GLU A 112 -4.44 -2.09 -17.04
C GLU A 112 -4.37 -1.57 -15.59
N ALA A 113 -3.22 -1.78 -14.95
CA ALA A 113 -2.96 -1.49 -13.53
C ALA A 113 -3.34 -0.04 -13.07
N GLY A 114 -3.41 0.90 -14.02
CA GLY A 114 -3.89 2.27 -13.78
C GLY A 114 -5.35 2.37 -13.33
N GLY A 115 -6.24 1.56 -13.93
CA GLY A 115 -7.67 1.52 -13.62
C GLY A 115 -7.96 0.95 -12.24
N ILE A 116 -7.30 -0.17 -11.90
CA ILE A 116 -7.41 -0.83 -10.59
C ILE A 116 -7.02 0.12 -9.46
N ARG A 117 -5.90 0.84 -9.60
CA ARG A 117 -5.46 1.84 -8.61
C ARG A 117 -6.50 2.94 -8.39
N ALA A 118 -7.06 3.50 -9.46
CA ALA A 118 -8.03 4.59 -9.37
C ALA A 118 -9.37 4.12 -8.77
N GLY A 119 -9.87 2.97 -9.20
CA GLY A 119 -11.10 2.36 -8.67
C GLY A 119 -10.97 2.01 -7.18
N THR A 120 -9.86 1.34 -6.82
CA THR A 120 -9.53 1.02 -5.42
C THR A 120 -9.46 2.27 -4.56
N HIS A 121 -8.83 3.35 -5.06
CA HIS A 121 -8.78 4.62 -4.33
C HIS A 121 -10.18 5.18 -4.04
N ALA A 122 -11.03 5.31 -5.05
CA ALA A 122 -12.34 5.92 -4.91
C ALA A 122 -13.21 5.16 -3.90
N GLN A 123 -13.21 3.82 -3.99
CA GLN A 123 -14.05 2.97 -3.15
C GLN A 123 -13.53 2.86 -1.72
N MET A 124 -12.22 2.70 -1.54
CA MET A 124 -11.61 2.70 -0.19
C MET A 124 -11.80 4.05 0.51
N PHE A 125 -11.72 5.16 -0.22
CA PHE A 125 -11.97 6.49 0.34
C PHE A 125 -13.44 6.68 0.76
N ALA A 126 -14.39 6.21 -0.06
CA ALA A 126 -15.81 6.22 0.28
C ALA A 126 -16.09 5.34 1.53
N ALA A 127 -15.51 4.15 1.58
CA ALA A 127 -15.68 3.20 2.68
C ALA A 127 -15.17 3.77 4.01
N ILE A 128 -13.92 4.26 4.07
CA ILE A 128 -13.37 4.81 5.32
C ILE A 128 -14.14 6.04 5.80
N THR A 129 -14.61 6.88 4.89
CA THR A 129 -15.44 8.05 5.22
C THR A 129 -16.77 7.62 5.83
N SER A 130 -17.41 6.59 5.25
CA SER A 130 -18.63 5.99 5.80
C SER A 130 -18.41 5.44 7.21
N TYR A 131 -17.29 4.74 7.44
CA TYR A 131 -16.98 4.17 8.75
C TYR A 131 -16.70 5.23 9.81
N ALA A 132 -15.99 6.29 9.44
CA ALA A 132 -15.75 7.43 10.31
C ALA A 132 -17.08 8.12 10.71
N ASN A 133 -17.97 8.35 9.74
CA ASN A 133 -19.31 8.92 9.98
C ASN A 133 -20.19 8.02 10.86
N ALA A 134 -20.03 6.71 10.78
CA ALA A 134 -20.71 5.75 11.65
C ALA A 134 -20.08 5.64 13.06
N GLY A 135 -19.04 6.43 13.37
CA GLY A 135 -18.39 6.42 14.68
C GLY A 135 -17.62 5.12 14.97
N MET A 136 -17.18 4.40 13.94
CA MET A 136 -16.47 3.14 14.12
C MET A 136 -15.10 3.34 14.77
N SER A 137 -14.69 2.36 15.58
CA SER A 137 -13.33 2.33 16.13
C SER A 137 -12.29 2.14 15.02
N ARG A 138 -11.05 2.59 15.22
CA ARG A 138 -9.93 2.35 14.28
C ARG A 138 -9.75 0.87 13.95
N ALA A 139 -9.83 0.00 14.96
CA ALA A 139 -9.68 -1.44 14.78
C ALA A 139 -10.80 -2.00 13.87
N THR A 140 -12.04 -1.55 14.07
CA THR A 140 -13.18 -1.91 13.22
C THR A 140 -12.98 -1.40 11.79
N MET A 141 -12.55 -0.14 11.63
CA MET A 141 -12.24 0.44 10.32
C MET A 141 -11.18 -0.36 9.57
N VAL A 142 -10.06 -0.69 10.22
CA VAL A 142 -9.00 -1.52 9.61
C VAL A 142 -9.54 -2.88 9.18
N SER A 143 -10.33 -3.55 10.03
CA SER A 143 -10.89 -4.86 9.70
C SER A 143 -11.81 -4.80 8.48
N LYS A 144 -12.68 -3.79 8.41
CA LYS A 144 -13.60 -3.61 7.28
C LYS A 144 -12.88 -3.19 6.01
N LEU A 145 -11.92 -2.26 6.10
CA LEU A 145 -11.13 -1.82 4.94
C LEU A 145 -10.32 -2.95 4.30
N LYS A 146 -9.81 -3.90 5.08
CA LYS A 146 -9.17 -5.10 4.51
C LYS A 146 -10.17 -5.97 3.74
N GLN A 147 -11.39 -6.10 4.25
CA GLN A 147 -12.46 -6.83 3.57
C GLN A 147 -12.89 -6.08 2.30
N ASP A 148 -13.14 -4.78 2.39
CA ASP A 148 -13.52 -3.97 1.23
C ASP A 148 -12.44 -4.03 0.15
N MET A 149 -11.17 -3.87 0.50
CA MET A 149 -10.08 -3.96 -0.47
C MET A 149 -10.03 -5.34 -1.14
N ARG A 150 -10.36 -6.41 -0.42
CA ARG A 150 -10.47 -7.76 -1.00
C ARG A 150 -11.65 -7.84 -1.98
N ASP A 151 -12.81 -7.37 -1.57
CA ASP A 151 -14.04 -7.43 -2.39
C ASP A 151 -13.91 -6.59 -3.68
N ILE A 152 -13.19 -5.47 -3.58
CA ILE A 152 -12.85 -4.59 -4.72
C ILE A 152 -11.92 -5.30 -5.69
N LEU A 153 -10.81 -5.85 -5.20
CA LEU A 153 -9.76 -6.45 -6.03
C LEU A 153 -10.16 -7.80 -6.63
N THR A 154 -11.08 -8.53 -5.99
CA THR A 154 -11.62 -9.80 -6.49
C THR A 154 -12.91 -9.64 -7.30
N GLY A 155 -13.36 -8.41 -7.55
CA GLY A 155 -14.53 -8.12 -8.38
C GLY A 155 -15.90 -8.46 -7.76
N VAL A 156 -15.96 -8.87 -6.49
CA VAL A 156 -17.21 -9.28 -5.80
C VAL A 156 -18.19 -8.11 -5.66
N THR A 157 -17.70 -6.87 -5.57
CA THR A 157 -18.54 -5.69 -5.26
C THR A 157 -18.75 -4.71 -6.40
N VAL A 158 -18.15 -4.88 -7.59
CA VAL A 158 -18.09 -3.79 -8.59
C VAL A 158 -18.26 -4.27 -10.03
N THR A 159 -19.37 -3.87 -10.65
CA THR A 159 -19.49 -3.85 -12.11
C THR A 159 -18.58 -2.74 -12.67
N GLY A 160 -17.58 -3.07 -13.49
CA GLY A 160 -16.80 -2.08 -14.27
C GLY A 160 -15.33 -1.90 -13.88
N ILE A 161 -14.80 -2.67 -12.93
CA ILE A 161 -13.35 -2.85 -12.76
C ILE A 161 -13.05 -4.30 -13.17
N PRO A 162 -12.82 -4.59 -14.46
CA PRO A 162 -12.30 -5.89 -14.83
C PRO A 162 -10.90 -6.05 -14.21
N SER A 163 -10.76 -6.99 -13.29
CA SER A 163 -9.48 -7.47 -12.80
C SER A 163 -9.47 -8.97 -13.06
N SER A 164 -8.64 -9.41 -14.01
CA SER A 164 -8.25 -10.82 -14.12
C SER A 164 -7.17 -11.19 -13.12
N ASP A 165 -6.49 -10.19 -12.56
CA ASP A 165 -5.39 -10.32 -11.61
C ASP A 165 -5.78 -11.05 -10.33
N ASP A 166 -4.87 -11.92 -9.87
CA ASP A 166 -5.05 -12.70 -8.66
C ASP A 166 -4.59 -11.96 -7.40
N LEU A 167 -5.47 -11.91 -6.41
CA LEU A 167 -5.15 -11.35 -5.10
C LEU A 167 -4.34 -12.35 -4.27
N VAL A 168 -3.08 -12.02 -3.98
CA VAL A 168 -2.24 -12.79 -3.06
C VAL A 168 -2.73 -12.63 -1.63
N ASN A 169 -2.66 -11.40 -1.07
CA ASN A 169 -3.17 -11.12 0.28
C ASN A 169 -3.25 -9.62 0.61
N ILE A 170 -3.91 -9.29 1.73
CA ILE A 170 -4.13 -7.93 2.22
C ILE A 170 -3.79 -7.82 3.71
N THR A 171 -3.12 -6.74 4.09
CA THR A 171 -2.70 -6.51 5.48
C THR A 171 -2.67 -5.04 5.86
N GLU A 172 -2.61 -4.77 7.16
CA GLU A 172 -2.30 -3.43 7.67
C GLU A 172 -0.78 -3.24 7.77
N VAL A 173 -0.27 -2.13 7.26
CA VAL A 173 1.13 -1.72 7.49
C VAL A 173 1.23 -0.96 8.80
N ARG A 174 1.68 -1.63 9.86
CA ARG A 174 1.89 -1.02 11.18
C ARG A 174 3.35 -1.07 11.62
N PHE A 175 3.95 0.11 11.80
CA PHE A 175 5.29 0.27 12.37
C PHE A 175 5.28 0.05 13.88
N ALA A 176 6.47 -0.16 14.47
CA ALA A 176 6.64 -0.24 15.92
C ALA A 176 6.16 1.05 16.62
N SER A 177 5.63 0.93 17.83
CA SER A 177 5.02 2.07 18.56
C SER A 177 5.98 3.23 18.82
N ASP A 178 7.28 2.97 18.86
CA ASP A 178 8.35 3.96 19.07
C ASP A 178 8.96 4.50 17.77
N ALA A 179 8.47 4.05 16.61
CA ALA A 179 9.06 4.39 15.31
C ALA A 179 9.04 5.90 15.04
N LEU A 180 7.97 6.62 15.43
CA LEU A 180 7.88 8.08 15.27
C LEU A 180 8.91 8.85 16.11
N GLN A 181 9.37 8.29 17.24
CA GLN A 181 10.43 8.90 18.04
C GLN A 181 11.79 8.69 17.37
N LYS A 182 12.03 7.47 16.88
CA LYS A 182 13.29 7.03 16.26
C LYS A 182 13.50 7.55 14.84
N VAL A 183 12.44 7.92 14.12
CA VAL A 183 12.53 8.42 12.72
C VAL A 183 13.39 9.67 12.59
N SER A 184 13.58 10.41 13.68
CA SER A 184 14.43 11.60 13.73
C SER A 184 15.93 11.30 13.57
N SER A 185 16.36 10.08 13.94
CA SER A 185 17.77 9.66 13.95
C SER A 185 18.06 8.47 13.05
N ALA A 186 17.06 7.68 12.66
CA ALA A 186 17.24 6.51 11.80
C ALA A 186 16.00 6.21 10.96
N VAL A 187 16.20 5.58 9.81
CA VAL A 187 15.10 5.00 9.02
C VAL A 187 14.46 3.85 9.80
N GLN A 188 13.14 3.88 9.90
CA GLN A 188 12.36 2.84 10.56
C GLN A 188 11.86 1.86 9.50
N VAL A 189 12.04 0.57 9.75
CA VAL A 189 11.73 -0.48 8.77
C VAL A 189 10.58 -1.33 9.28
N LYS A 190 9.62 -1.60 8.40
CA LYS A 190 8.58 -2.60 8.62
C LYS A 190 8.64 -3.62 7.49
N THR A 191 8.90 -4.87 7.86
CA THR A 191 8.82 -6.01 6.95
C THR A 191 7.53 -6.77 7.18
N ILE A 192 6.86 -7.16 6.10
CA ILE A 192 5.64 -7.95 6.13
C ILE A 192 5.76 -9.06 5.09
N GLU A 193 5.41 -10.28 5.47
CA GLU A 193 5.27 -11.39 4.54
C GLU A 193 3.79 -11.59 4.24
N LEU A 194 3.48 -11.77 2.96
CA LEU A 194 2.15 -12.07 2.46
C LEU A 194 2.23 -13.33 1.61
N SER A 195 1.25 -14.21 1.77
CA SER A 195 1.13 -15.46 1.04
C SER A 195 -0.32 -15.65 0.61
N GLY A 196 -0.53 -16.15 -0.60
CA GLY A 196 -1.82 -16.54 -1.15
C GLY A 196 -1.73 -17.90 -1.83
N ASP A 197 -2.74 -18.24 -2.64
CA ASP A 197 -2.76 -19.47 -3.44
C ASP A 197 -1.81 -19.30 -4.64
N GLY A 198 -0.52 -19.55 -4.42
CA GLY A 198 0.51 -19.53 -5.47
C GLY A 198 1.74 -18.74 -5.07
N GLY A 199 1.60 -17.44 -4.82
CA GLY A 199 2.74 -16.56 -4.55
C GLY A 199 3.00 -16.27 -3.06
N LYS A 200 4.27 -16.08 -2.72
CA LYS A 200 4.69 -15.58 -1.39
C LYS A 200 5.70 -14.45 -1.53
N TYR A 201 5.40 -13.30 -0.94
CA TYR A 201 6.23 -12.10 -1.04
C TYR A 201 6.58 -11.50 0.30
N ARG A 202 7.78 -10.93 0.40
CA ARG A 202 8.23 -10.13 1.54
C ARG A 202 8.34 -8.68 1.14
N LEU A 203 7.45 -7.86 1.69
CA LEU A 203 7.43 -6.41 1.51
C LEU A 203 8.32 -5.71 2.53
N ARG A 204 9.06 -4.70 2.09
CA ARG A 204 9.87 -3.84 2.96
C ARG A 204 9.45 -2.39 2.86
N PHE A 205 8.77 -1.92 3.90
CA PHE A 205 8.37 -0.54 4.08
C PHE A 205 9.42 0.23 4.88
N GLU A 206 9.71 1.45 4.47
CA GLU A 206 10.54 2.39 5.22
C GLU A 206 9.74 3.63 5.60
N MET A 207 9.96 4.09 6.83
CA MET A 207 9.58 5.42 7.28
C MET A 207 10.84 6.22 7.57
N SER A 208 11.00 7.36 6.92
CA SER A 208 12.15 8.25 7.05
C SER A 208 11.72 9.68 7.39
N LYS A 209 12.67 10.48 7.89
CA LYS A 209 12.46 11.92 8.07
C LYS A 209 12.13 12.58 6.72
N GLY A 210 11.16 13.49 6.77
CA GLY A 210 10.65 14.27 5.65
C GLY A 210 11.55 15.40 5.18
#